data_AF-A0A652YTX8-F1
#
_entry.id   AF-A0A652YTX8-F1
#
_cell.length_a   1.000
_cell.length_b   1.000
_cell.length_c   1.000
_cell.angle_alpha   90.00
_cell.angle_beta   90.00
_cell.angle_gamma   90.00
#
_symmetry.space_group_name_H-M   'P 1'
#
loop_
_entity.id
_entity.type
_entity.pdbx_description
1 polymer ?
#
loop_
_entity_poly.entity_id
_entity_poly.type
_entity_poly.pdbx_seq_one_letter_code
_entity_poly.pdbx_strand_id
1 'polypeptide(L)'
;MNLDDARSAFAKLREQENDVSPTELDEVWAALETVDAADILGEWKGDDFATGHRLHDKLVASRWFGKTFNSVEDAKPLICRDENGNLYSDIKGGNGEASLWNIEFRDEVTATMVYDGAPIFDHFKKVDDTTLMGIMNGKSNLVLDNGQHYYFLLERV
;
A
#
# COMPACT_ATOMS: atom_id res chain seq x y z
N MET A 1 10.28 -12.84 13.87
CA MET A 1 9.16 -13.71 13.47
C MET A 1 9.59 -14.51 12.23
N ASN A 2 9.15 -15.75 12.03
CA ASN A 2 9.40 -16.46 10.75
C ASN A 2 8.29 -16.12 9.73
N LEU A 3 8.42 -16.55 8.47
CA LEU A 3 7.49 -16.18 7.41
C LEU A 3 6.06 -16.72 7.61
N ASP A 4 5.90 -17.94 8.11
CA ASP A 4 4.58 -18.55 8.33
C ASP A 4 3.85 -17.87 9.50
N ASP A 5 4.58 -17.53 10.56
CA ASP A 5 4.07 -16.72 11.68
C ASP A 5 3.65 -15.34 11.18
N ALA A 6 4.43 -14.71 10.28
CA ALA A 6 4.13 -13.39 9.72
C ALA A 6 2.87 -13.40 8.85
N ARG A 7 2.70 -14.42 8.02
CA ARG A 7 1.47 -14.61 7.22
C ARG A 7 0.26 -14.84 8.11
N SER A 8 0.41 -15.64 9.17
CA SER A 8 -0.67 -15.90 10.13
C SER A 8 -1.06 -14.64 10.91
N ALA A 9 -0.06 -13.85 11.34
CA ALA A 9 -0.28 -12.58 12.00
C ALA A 9 -0.93 -11.56 11.06
N PHE A 10 -0.45 -11.43 9.82
CA PHE A 10 -1.06 -10.58 8.79
C PHE A 10 -2.55 -10.89 8.60
N ALA A 11 -2.89 -12.17 8.42
CA ALA A 11 -4.27 -12.60 8.23
C ALA A 11 -5.16 -12.23 9.42
N LYS A 12 -4.66 -12.44 10.65
CA LYS A 12 -5.38 -12.05 11.87
C LYS A 12 -5.57 -10.54 11.98
N LEU A 13 -4.53 -9.74 11.73
CA LEU A 13 -4.59 -8.27 11.84
C LEU A 13 -5.52 -7.67 10.78
N ARG A 14 -5.58 -8.29 9.59
CA ARG A 14 -6.51 -7.89 8.52
C ARG A 14 -7.99 -8.04 8.92
N GLU A 15 -8.32 -9.05 9.72
CA GLU A 15 -9.69 -9.31 10.17
C GLU A 15 -10.13 -8.41 11.34
N GLN A 16 -9.22 -7.63 11.93
CA GLN A 16 -9.54 -6.73 13.03
C GLN A 16 -10.17 -5.43 12.52
N GLU A 17 -11.33 -5.09 13.06
CA GLU A 17 -12.09 -3.90 12.67
C GLU A 17 -11.61 -2.60 13.33
N ASN A 18 -10.77 -2.69 14.36
CA ASN A 18 -10.27 -1.57 15.13
C ASN A 18 -8.98 -1.87 15.88
N ASP A 19 -8.29 -0.80 16.29
CA ASP A 19 -7.11 -0.82 17.16
C ASP A 19 -5.98 -1.75 16.69
N VAL A 20 -5.84 -1.93 15.37
CA VAL A 20 -4.72 -2.69 14.79
C VAL A 20 -3.41 -2.00 15.16
N SER A 21 -2.50 -2.75 15.79
CA SER A 21 -1.23 -2.22 16.28
C SER A 21 -0.24 -1.98 15.13
N PRO A 22 0.22 -0.73 14.90
CA PRO A 22 1.29 -0.46 13.93
C PRO A 22 2.59 -1.20 14.24
N THR A 23 2.87 -1.45 15.53
CA THR A 23 4.05 -2.23 15.96
C THR A 23 3.95 -3.68 15.51
N GLU A 24 2.78 -4.32 15.62
CA GLU A 24 2.61 -5.70 15.12
C GLU A 24 2.72 -5.75 13.59
N LEU A 25 2.24 -4.71 12.89
CA LEU A 25 2.41 -4.58 11.45
C LEU A 25 3.90 -4.39 11.06
N ASP A 26 4.68 -3.67 11.85
CA ASP A 26 6.13 -3.56 11.66
C ASP A 26 6.85 -4.91 11.84
N GLU A 27 6.44 -5.72 12.82
CA GLU A 27 6.98 -7.06 13.03
C GLU A 27 6.65 -8.00 11.87
N VAL A 28 5.42 -7.93 11.35
CA VAL A 28 5.01 -8.65 10.14
C VAL A 28 5.86 -8.20 8.95
N TRP A 29 5.94 -6.89 8.68
CA TRP A 29 6.73 -6.33 7.59
C TRP A 29 8.19 -6.80 7.62
N ALA A 30 8.83 -6.79 8.79
CA ALA A 30 10.22 -7.19 8.93
C ALA A 30 10.47 -8.66 8.57
N ALA A 31 9.45 -9.52 8.63
CA ALA A 31 9.55 -10.95 8.33
C ALA A 31 9.09 -11.33 6.90
N LEU A 32 8.38 -10.44 6.20
CA LEU A 32 7.94 -10.68 4.82
C LEU A 32 9.11 -10.53 3.83
N GLU A 33 8.99 -11.24 2.69
CA GLU A 33 9.98 -11.18 1.61
C GLU A 33 9.84 -9.89 0.79
N THR A 34 10.95 -9.36 0.30
CA THR A 34 10.94 -8.27 -0.67
C THR A 34 10.43 -8.76 -2.03
N VAL A 35 10.03 -7.82 -2.89
CA VAL A 35 9.54 -8.12 -4.24
C VAL A 35 10.14 -7.12 -5.22
N ASP A 36 10.35 -7.52 -6.48
CA ASP A 36 10.84 -6.63 -7.53
C ASP A 36 9.69 -5.81 -8.14
N ALA A 37 9.97 -4.56 -8.53
CA ALA A 37 9.02 -3.68 -9.20
C ALA A 37 8.40 -4.29 -10.46
N ALA A 38 9.18 -5.06 -11.24
CA ALA A 38 8.69 -5.71 -12.46
C ALA A 38 7.74 -6.89 -12.17
N ASP A 39 7.80 -7.48 -10.97
CA ASP A 39 7.02 -8.67 -10.61
C ASP A 39 5.61 -8.32 -10.09
N ILE A 40 5.38 -7.06 -9.70
CA ILE A 40 4.09 -6.62 -9.15
C ILE A 40 3.15 -6.00 -10.19
N LEU A 41 3.48 -6.02 -11.48
CA LEU A 41 2.64 -5.45 -12.51
C LEU A 41 1.23 -6.09 -12.55
N GLY A 42 0.22 -5.28 -12.87
CA GLY A 42 -1.18 -5.69 -12.93
C GLY A 42 -2.14 -4.80 -12.14
N GLU A 43 -3.37 -5.29 -12.00
CA GLU A 43 -4.44 -4.62 -11.25
C GLU A 43 -4.54 -5.20 -9.84
N TRP A 44 -4.68 -4.31 -8.88
CA TRP A 44 -4.71 -4.65 -7.46
C TRP A 44 -5.86 -3.94 -6.78
N LYS A 45 -6.70 -4.69 -6.08
CA LYS A 45 -7.69 -4.17 -5.16
C LYS A 45 -6.98 -3.78 -3.86
N GLY A 46 -7.22 -2.56 -3.40
CA GLY A 46 -6.70 -2.03 -2.16
C GLY A 46 -7.64 -2.23 -0.99
N ASP A 47 -7.05 -2.41 0.18
CA ASP A 47 -7.70 -2.37 1.49
C ASP A 47 -6.69 -1.89 2.52
N ASP A 48 -7.11 -1.56 3.74
CA ASP A 48 -6.19 -1.09 4.77
C ASP A 48 -6.42 -1.70 6.15
N PHE A 49 -5.50 -1.38 7.06
CA PHE A 49 -5.56 -1.85 8.43
C PHE A 49 -6.22 -0.80 9.31
N ALA A 50 -7.12 -1.25 10.19
CA ALA A 50 -7.87 -0.39 11.11
C ALA A 50 -7.01 0.15 12.28
N THR A 51 -5.91 0.84 11.95
CA THR A 51 -4.97 1.47 12.91
C THR A 51 -5.48 2.81 13.44
N GLY A 52 -6.60 3.30 12.91
CA GLY A 52 -7.14 4.63 13.20
C GLY A 52 -6.45 5.78 12.45
N HIS A 53 -5.61 5.47 11.45
CA HIS A 53 -4.92 6.47 10.64
C HIS A 53 -5.90 7.28 9.78
N ARG A 54 -5.85 8.63 9.83
CA ARG A 54 -6.78 9.54 9.13
C ARG A 54 -6.91 9.38 7.61
N LEU A 55 -5.96 8.67 6.99
CA LEU A 55 -5.96 8.44 5.55
C LEU A 55 -7.05 7.43 5.15
N HIS A 56 -7.40 6.51 6.05
CA HIS A 56 -8.52 5.58 5.88
C HIS A 56 -9.80 6.31 5.45
N ASP A 57 -10.24 7.29 6.25
CA ASP A 57 -11.46 8.06 5.98
C ASP A 57 -11.41 8.79 4.63
N LYS A 58 -10.24 9.28 4.23
CA LYS A 58 -10.05 9.96 2.95
C LYS A 58 -10.19 9.00 1.77
N LEU A 59 -9.58 7.81 1.86
CA LEU A 59 -9.66 6.80 0.80
C LEU A 59 -11.08 6.24 0.67
N VAL A 60 -11.75 5.98 1.80
CA VAL A 60 -13.17 5.60 1.82
C VAL A 60 -14.04 6.68 1.16
N ALA A 61 -13.85 7.96 1.53
CA ALA A 61 -14.58 9.07 0.93
C ALA A 61 -14.33 9.21 -0.58
N SER A 62 -13.14 8.88 -1.06
CA SER A 62 -12.78 8.87 -2.49
C SER A 62 -13.29 7.65 -3.26
N ARG A 63 -13.93 6.68 -2.58
CA ARG A 63 -14.31 5.37 -3.16
C ARG A 63 -13.13 4.67 -3.83
N TRP A 64 -11.99 4.71 -3.14
CA TRP A 64 -10.77 4.07 -3.61
C TRP A 64 -11.01 2.57 -3.81
N PHE A 65 -10.61 2.07 -4.97
CA PHE A 65 -10.66 0.65 -5.32
C PHE A 65 -9.29 0.00 -5.14
N GLY A 66 -8.21 0.69 -5.49
CA GLY A 66 -6.87 0.11 -5.44
C GLY A 66 -5.87 0.80 -6.36
N LYS A 67 -4.97 0.02 -6.95
CA LYS A 67 -3.85 0.50 -7.77
C LYS A 67 -3.74 -0.32 -9.05
N THR A 68 -3.22 0.30 -10.12
CA THR A 68 -2.89 -0.41 -11.36
C THR A 68 -1.46 -0.10 -11.73
N PHE A 69 -0.68 -1.13 -12.02
CA PHE A 69 0.72 -1.03 -12.43
C PHE A 69 0.84 -1.57 -13.87
N ASN A 70 0.73 -0.69 -14.86
CA ASN A 70 0.82 -1.09 -16.27
C ASN A 70 2.25 -1.41 -16.67
N SER A 71 3.20 -0.63 -16.16
CA SER A 71 4.64 -0.85 -16.30
C SER A 71 5.38 -0.18 -15.15
N VAL A 72 6.70 -0.38 -15.06
CA VAL A 72 7.52 0.31 -14.05
C VAL A 72 7.52 1.84 -14.22
N GLU A 73 7.24 2.37 -15.41
CA GLU A 73 7.14 3.81 -15.66
C GLU A 73 5.69 4.32 -15.72
N ASP A 74 4.70 3.44 -15.59
CA ASP A 74 3.27 3.78 -15.67
C ASP A 74 2.49 3.09 -14.55
N ALA A 75 2.39 3.76 -13.41
CA ALA A 75 1.60 3.34 -12.26
C ALA A 75 0.47 4.32 -11.96
N LYS A 76 -0.72 3.79 -11.70
CA LYS A 76 -1.93 4.52 -11.33
C LYS A 76 -2.16 4.33 -9.82
N PRO A 77 -1.79 5.31 -8.98
CA PRO A 77 -1.73 5.10 -7.53
C PRO A 77 -3.10 5.14 -6.84
N LEU A 78 -4.09 5.78 -7.47
CA LEU A 78 -5.46 5.89 -6.98
C LEU A 78 -6.43 5.51 -8.11
N ILE A 79 -6.78 4.23 -8.19
CA ILE A 79 -7.95 3.79 -8.95
C ILE A 79 -9.18 3.96 -8.06
N CYS A 80 -10.16 4.74 -8.50
CA CYS A 80 -11.39 5.05 -7.77
C CYS A 80 -12.63 4.66 -8.58
N ARG A 81 -13.78 4.54 -7.89
CA ARG A 81 -15.09 4.30 -8.52
C ARG A 81 -15.85 5.60 -8.73
N ASP A 82 -16.34 5.82 -9.94
CA ASP A 82 -17.28 6.91 -10.23
C ASP A 82 -18.71 6.61 -9.70
N GLU A 83 -19.66 7.51 -9.98
CA GLU A 83 -21.07 7.34 -9.57
C GLU A 83 -21.77 6.16 -10.25
N ASN A 84 -21.30 5.73 -11.41
CA ASN A 84 -21.82 4.61 -12.18
C ASN A 84 -21.09 3.29 -11.85
N GLY A 85 -20.08 3.33 -11.00
CA GLY A 85 -19.26 2.18 -10.60
C GLY A 85 -18.07 1.89 -11.54
N ASN A 86 -17.83 2.73 -12.55
CA ASN A 86 -16.67 2.57 -13.44
C ASN A 86 -15.38 2.93 -12.71
N LEU A 87 -14.30 2.22 -13.03
CA LEU A 87 -12.97 2.50 -12.51
C LEU A 87 -12.28 3.59 -13.33
N TYR A 88 -11.63 4.54 -12.65
CA TYR A 88 -10.80 5.57 -13.27
C TYR A 88 -9.60 5.91 -12.38
N SER A 89 -8.53 6.45 -12.98
CA SER A 89 -7.38 6.98 -12.24
C SER A 89 -7.69 8.39 -11.74
N ASP A 90 -7.76 8.59 -10.42
CA ASP A 90 -7.94 9.91 -9.81
C ASP A 90 -6.62 10.69 -9.77
N ILE A 91 -6.21 11.18 -10.93
CA ILE A 91 -4.99 11.96 -11.13
C ILE A 91 -4.97 13.20 -10.21
N LYS A 92 -6.14 13.82 -9.96
CA LYS A 92 -6.22 15.01 -9.11
C LYS A 92 -5.98 14.64 -7.65
N GLY A 93 -6.60 13.57 -7.15
CA GLY A 93 -6.42 13.06 -5.80
C GLY A 93 -4.99 12.58 -5.54
N GLY A 94 -4.36 11.93 -6.52
CA GLY A 94 -2.96 11.48 -6.47
C GLY A 94 -1.91 12.57 -6.65
N ASN A 95 -2.32 13.81 -6.97
CA ASN A 95 -1.44 14.88 -7.42
C ASN A 95 -0.53 14.45 -8.59
N GLY A 96 -1.10 13.73 -9.54
CA GLY A 96 -0.36 13.06 -10.61
C GLY A 96 -0.53 11.55 -10.57
N GLU A 97 0.33 10.86 -11.31
CA GLU A 97 0.43 9.41 -11.35
C GLU A 97 1.67 8.97 -10.56
N ALA A 98 2.25 7.84 -10.93
CA ALA A 98 3.40 7.30 -10.25
C ALA A 98 4.26 6.44 -11.18
N SER A 99 5.42 6.04 -10.66
CA SER A 99 6.31 5.04 -11.23
C SER A 99 6.75 4.03 -10.15
N LEU A 100 7.21 2.86 -10.56
CA LEU A 100 7.76 1.84 -9.67
C LEU A 100 9.29 1.81 -9.76
N TRP A 101 9.93 1.70 -8.60
CA TRP A 101 11.38 1.61 -8.45
C TRP A 101 11.73 0.61 -7.36
N ASN A 102 12.90 -0.02 -7.48
CA ASN A 102 13.47 -0.79 -6.38
C ASN A 102 14.23 0.17 -5.46
N ILE A 103 13.65 0.48 -4.29
CA ILE A 103 14.16 1.48 -3.34
C ILE A 103 14.45 0.80 -2.00
N GLU A 104 15.55 1.20 -1.36
CA GLU A 104 15.89 0.76 -0.01
C GLU A 104 14.94 1.38 1.03
N PHE A 105 14.35 0.53 1.87
CA PHE A 105 13.58 0.93 3.04
C PHE A 105 13.83 -0.05 4.19
N ARG A 106 14.31 0.46 5.32
CA ARG A 106 14.68 -0.34 6.51
C ARG A 106 15.69 -1.45 6.16
N ASP A 107 16.79 -1.05 5.51
CA ASP A 107 17.94 -1.89 5.13
C ASP A 107 17.65 -2.97 4.07
N GLU A 108 16.48 -2.91 3.41
CA GLU A 108 16.09 -3.85 2.36
C GLU A 108 15.61 -3.11 1.11
N VAL A 109 16.07 -3.55 -0.07
CA VAL A 109 15.59 -3.02 -1.36
C VAL A 109 14.34 -3.79 -1.78
N THR A 110 13.24 -3.06 -2.05
CA THR A 110 11.97 -3.65 -2.47
C THR A 110 11.22 -2.74 -3.45
N ALA A 111 10.27 -3.32 -4.19
CA ALA A 111 9.37 -2.60 -5.07
C ALA A 111 8.70 -1.47 -4.31
N THR A 112 8.78 -0.27 -4.88
CA THR A 112 8.29 0.94 -4.26
C THR A 112 7.62 1.79 -5.33
N MET A 113 6.37 2.18 -5.10
CA MET A 113 5.71 3.17 -5.94
C MET A 113 6.07 4.58 -5.46
N VAL A 114 6.53 5.40 -6.39
CA VAL A 114 6.92 6.79 -6.18
C VAL A 114 5.90 7.68 -6.87
N TYR A 115 5.23 8.53 -6.09
CA TYR A 115 4.25 9.47 -6.62
C TYR A 115 4.95 10.61 -7.37
N ASP A 116 4.45 10.97 -8.54
CA ASP A 116 5.11 11.97 -9.39
C ASP A 116 5.01 13.38 -8.83
N GLY A 117 3.85 13.74 -8.27
CA GLY A 117 3.63 15.08 -7.70
C GLY A 117 3.57 15.13 -6.17
N ALA A 118 3.72 14.01 -5.47
CA ALA A 118 3.70 14.00 -4.00
C ALA A 118 5.00 13.38 -3.45
N PRO A 119 5.58 13.93 -2.36
CA PRO A 119 6.74 13.33 -1.71
C PRO A 119 6.31 12.13 -0.86
N ILE A 120 5.78 11.10 -1.53
CA ILE A 120 5.22 9.87 -0.98
C ILE A 120 5.84 8.67 -1.69
N PHE A 121 6.18 7.66 -0.92
CA PHE A 121 6.66 6.36 -1.37
C PHE A 121 5.77 5.27 -0.77
N ASP A 122 5.26 4.35 -1.58
CA ASP A 122 4.56 3.17 -1.12
C ASP A 122 5.50 1.97 -1.30
N HIS A 123 6.09 1.48 -0.20
CA HIS A 123 6.98 0.31 -0.23
C HIS A 123 6.13 -0.96 -0.15
N PHE A 124 6.48 -2.00 -0.91
CA PHE A 124 5.74 -3.27 -0.93
C PHE A 124 6.58 -4.44 -0.44
N LYS A 125 5.95 -5.37 0.26
CA LYS A 125 6.49 -6.70 0.54
C LYS A 125 5.47 -7.78 0.22
N LYS A 126 5.96 -8.96 -0.14
CA LYS A 126 5.14 -10.10 -0.55
C LYS A 126 4.59 -10.83 0.67
N VAL A 127 3.26 -10.88 0.78
CA VAL A 127 2.58 -11.74 1.76
C VAL A 127 2.44 -13.15 1.17
N ASP A 128 1.88 -13.24 -0.04
CA ASP A 128 1.73 -14.46 -0.83
C ASP A 128 1.77 -14.14 -2.34
N ASP A 129 1.43 -15.10 -3.20
CA ASP A 129 1.48 -14.91 -4.66
C ASP A 129 0.47 -13.88 -5.21
N THR A 130 -0.53 -13.53 -4.41
CA THR A 130 -1.67 -12.68 -4.78
C THR A 130 -1.87 -11.49 -3.83
N THR A 131 -1.06 -11.38 -2.78
CA THR A 131 -1.22 -10.36 -1.73
C THR A 131 0.10 -9.65 -1.46
N LEU A 132 0.08 -8.32 -1.47
CA LEU A 132 1.16 -7.45 -1.03
C LEU A 132 0.75 -6.71 0.23
N MET A 133 1.72 -6.49 1.12
CA MET A 133 1.64 -5.51 2.20
C MET A 133 2.31 -4.22 1.74
N GLY A 134 1.70 -3.08 2.05
CA GLY A 134 2.21 -1.76 1.73
C GLY A 134 2.48 -0.91 2.97
N ILE A 135 3.57 -0.15 2.96
CA ILE A 135 3.86 0.91 3.95
C ILE A 135 4.08 2.22 3.22
N MET A 136 3.30 3.23 3.58
CA MET A 136 3.47 4.58 3.06
C MET A 136 4.56 5.32 3.83
N ASN A 137 5.56 5.83 3.11
CA ASN A 137 6.68 6.64 3.59
C ASN A 137 6.74 7.98 2.83
N GLY A 138 7.59 8.89 3.27
CA GLY A 138 7.83 10.18 2.61
C GLY A 138 7.67 11.37 3.55
N LYS A 139 7.63 12.57 2.96
CA LYS A 139 7.59 13.86 3.68
C LYS A 139 6.21 14.51 3.67
N SER A 140 5.24 13.93 2.97
CA SER A 140 3.87 14.43 2.95
C SER A 140 3.24 14.34 4.34
N ASN A 141 2.37 15.30 4.67
CA ASN A 141 1.59 15.28 5.92
C ASN A 141 0.53 14.16 5.98
N LEU A 142 0.37 13.41 4.88
CA LEU A 142 -0.48 12.22 4.81
C LEU A 142 0.23 10.96 5.31
N VAL A 143 1.56 10.96 5.36
CA VAL A 143 2.39 9.76 5.64
C VAL A 143 2.34 9.34 7.09
N LEU A 144 2.39 10.32 7.99
CA LEU A 144 2.42 10.08 9.43
C LEU A 144 1.15 10.62 10.08
N ASP A 145 0.53 9.79 10.91
CA ASP A 145 -0.52 10.20 11.84
C ASP A 145 -0.12 9.81 13.26
N ASN A 146 -0.02 10.80 14.15
CA ASN A 146 0.53 10.62 15.51
C ASN A 146 1.89 9.88 15.55
N GLY A 147 2.72 10.10 14.52
CA GLY A 147 4.04 9.48 14.37
C GLY A 147 4.02 8.05 13.80
N GLN A 148 2.85 7.53 13.41
CA GLN A 148 2.68 6.19 12.85
C GLN A 148 2.50 6.26 11.33
N HIS A 149 3.10 5.31 10.62
CA HIS A 149 2.92 5.16 9.17
C HIS A 149 1.51 4.68 8.82
N TYR A 150 1.12 4.91 7.57
CA TYR A 150 -0.05 4.27 6.99
C TYR A 150 0.32 2.89 6.41
N TYR A 151 -0.44 1.88 6.79
CA TYR A 151 -0.28 0.50 6.35
C TYR A 151 -1.51 0.08 5.56
N PHE A 152 -1.29 -0.64 4.48
CA PHE A 152 -2.36 -1.11 3.61
C PHE A 152 -1.99 -2.45 2.99
N LEU A 153 -2.93 -3.03 2.26
CA LEU A 153 -2.73 -4.25 1.50
C LEU A 153 -3.25 -4.10 0.07
N LEU A 154 -2.69 -4.90 -0.82
CA LEU A 154 -3.09 -5.02 -2.21
C LEU A 154 -3.34 -6.48 -2.53
N GLU A 155 -4.52 -6.79 -3.05
CA GLU A 155 -4.90 -8.13 -3.53
C GLU A 155 -5.05 -8.11 -5.04
N ARG A 156 -4.45 -9.08 -5.73
CA ARG A 156 -4.54 -9.20 -7.18
C ARG A 156 -5.99 -9.45 -7.61
N VAL A 157 -6.42 -8.75 -8.66
CA VAL A 157 -7.78 -8.86 -9.26
C VAL A 157 -7.89 -10.08 -10.16
#